data_AF-A0A370I5I4-F1
#
_entry.id   AF-A0A370I5I4-F1
#
_cell.length_a   1.000
_cell.length_b   1.000
_cell.length_c   1.000
_cell.angle_alpha   90.00
_cell.angle_beta   90.00
_cell.angle_gamma   90.00
#
_symmetry.space_group_name_H-M   'P 1'
#
loop_
_entity.id
_entity.type
_entity.pdbx_description
1 polymer ?
#
loop_
_entity_poly.entity_id
_entity_poly.type
_entity_poly.pdbx_seq_one_letter_code
_entity_poly.pdbx_strand_id
1 'polypeptide(L)'
;MPSRDDIAAAWLAHTDFAGNRAAVGLLSRAISPRDFALNRDSLPVTAAADPKTSAAILELLDRGQVPTLAAIRTLIVQNEMRHEAERIERLGRRAQRSVDEFGRVLATLTHEYWAEHGIGPTRRDILLTEPVLTLIRERVGEIAPNAIKHLWLIERAQRAGWIAFNATPRSLCAARRFHSAAYGNRVSLRPVNTIGTLVAGFLAAHESEQGRPPRWSVLAHDLRDDRGRRVFNDTADARAQQQWLVTAEWLALRDDLPIPGPRGRRALARKGRK
;
A
#
# COMPACT_ATOMS: atom_id res chain seq x y z
N MET A 1 57.99 -8.60 1.15
CA MET A 1 56.60 -8.18 1.45
C MET A 1 55.71 -9.40 1.20
N PRO A 2 54.68 -9.66 2.04
CA PRO A 2 53.75 -10.77 1.78
C PRO A 2 53.10 -10.62 0.40
N SER A 3 52.87 -11.73 -0.30
CA SER A 3 52.16 -11.72 -1.58
C SER A 3 50.74 -11.19 -1.37
N ARG A 4 50.15 -10.57 -2.38
CA ARG A 4 48.76 -10.08 -2.30
C ARG A 4 47.77 -11.23 -2.14
N ASP A 5 48.12 -12.40 -2.66
CA ASP A 5 47.43 -13.67 -2.39
C ASP A 5 47.57 -14.10 -0.94
N ASP A 6 48.71 -13.86 -0.28
CA ASP A 6 48.88 -14.14 1.15
C ASP A 6 48.03 -13.19 2.01
N ILE A 7 47.94 -11.92 1.62
CA ILE A 7 47.08 -10.93 2.29
C ILE A 7 45.60 -11.31 2.12
N ALA A 8 45.19 -11.69 0.90
CA ALA A 8 43.83 -12.14 0.62
C ALA A 8 43.49 -13.46 1.32
N ALA A 9 44.41 -14.42 1.35
CA ALA A 9 44.24 -15.70 2.05
C ALA A 9 44.19 -15.52 3.57
N ALA A 10 45.07 -14.69 4.14
CA ALA A 10 45.03 -14.35 5.55
C ALA A 10 43.72 -13.65 5.93
N TRP A 11 43.19 -12.82 5.04
CA TRP A 11 41.90 -12.16 5.24
C TRP A 11 40.74 -13.16 5.26
N LEU A 12 40.70 -14.08 4.29
CA LEU A 12 39.62 -15.07 4.18
C LEU A 12 39.73 -16.24 5.18
N ALA A 13 40.87 -16.39 5.87
CA ALA A 13 41.15 -17.52 6.77
C ALA A 13 40.14 -17.68 7.91
N HIS A 14 39.43 -16.61 8.29
CA HIS A 14 38.42 -16.60 9.34
C HIS A 14 36.99 -16.48 8.79
N THR A 15 36.77 -16.88 7.54
CA THR A 15 35.47 -16.80 6.85
C THR A 15 35.12 -18.14 6.20
N ASP A 16 33.91 -18.28 5.67
CA ASP A 16 33.47 -19.47 4.94
C ASP A 16 34.27 -19.72 3.64
N PHE A 17 35.10 -18.77 3.22
CA PHE A 17 36.00 -18.87 2.08
C PHE A 17 37.42 -19.31 2.44
N ALA A 18 37.67 -19.74 3.68
CA ALA A 18 38.98 -20.24 4.10
C ALA A 18 39.44 -21.38 3.16
N GLY A 19 40.63 -21.22 2.57
CA GLY A 19 41.19 -22.18 1.60
C GLY A 19 40.60 -22.11 0.18
N ASN A 20 39.64 -21.24 -0.10
CA ASN A 20 39.06 -21.09 -1.44
C ASN A 20 39.97 -20.25 -2.35
N ARG A 21 40.74 -20.93 -3.22
CA ARG A 21 41.67 -20.29 -4.17
C ARG A 21 41.00 -19.33 -5.15
N ALA A 22 39.75 -19.59 -5.55
CA ALA A 22 39.03 -18.71 -6.46
C ALA A 22 38.65 -17.39 -5.77
N ALA A 23 38.18 -17.46 -4.52
CA ALA A 23 37.87 -16.29 -3.71
C ALA A 23 39.13 -15.47 -3.39
N VAL A 24 40.24 -16.13 -3.07
CA VAL A 24 41.56 -15.48 -2.91
C VAL A 24 41.93 -14.72 -4.18
N GLY A 25 41.84 -15.35 -5.37
CA GLY A 25 42.16 -14.69 -6.63
C GLY A 25 41.27 -13.49 -6.96
N LEU A 26 39.96 -13.57 -6.66
CA LEU A 26 39.03 -12.45 -6.84
C LEU A 26 39.34 -11.28 -5.89
N LEU A 27 39.67 -11.57 -4.63
CA LEU A 27 40.02 -10.56 -3.65
C LEU A 27 41.38 -9.93 -3.93
N SER A 28 42.39 -10.71 -4.33
CA SER A 28 43.70 -10.20 -4.75
C SER A 28 43.59 -9.21 -5.91
N ARG A 29 42.70 -9.48 -6.89
CA ARG A 29 42.39 -8.55 -7.99
C ARG A 29 41.77 -7.24 -7.50
N ALA A 30 40.99 -7.28 -6.42
CA ALA A 30 40.43 -6.07 -5.82
C ALA A 30 41.48 -5.28 -5.02
N ILE A 31 42.37 -5.97 -4.30
CA ILE A 31 43.45 -5.34 -3.52
C ILE A 31 44.50 -4.70 -4.45
N SER A 32 44.86 -5.35 -5.57
CA SER A 32 45.85 -4.84 -6.52
C SER A 32 45.36 -4.89 -7.98
N PRO A 33 44.45 -3.98 -8.41
CA PRO A 33 43.93 -4.00 -9.77
C PRO A 33 44.99 -3.80 -10.86
N ARG A 34 46.05 -3.03 -10.56
CA ARG A 34 47.14 -2.71 -11.49
C ARG A 34 47.96 -3.93 -11.90
N ASP A 35 48.10 -4.91 -11.01
CA ASP A 35 48.81 -6.17 -11.27
C ASP A 35 48.05 -7.04 -12.30
N PHE A 36 46.79 -6.72 -12.57
CA PHE A 36 45.92 -7.37 -13.55
C PHE A 36 45.57 -6.45 -14.73
N ALA A 37 46.35 -5.37 -14.95
CA ALA A 37 46.11 -4.36 -15.99
C ALA A 37 44.71 -3.71 -15.95
N LEU A 38 44.09 -3.64 -14.76
CA LEU A 38 42.80 -2.98 -14.57
C LEU A 38 43.01 -1.54 -14.07
N ASN A 39 42.46 -0.56 -14.78
CA ASN A 39 42.45 0.84 -14.33
C ASN A 39 41.29 1.07 -13.34
N ARG A 40 41.47 0.60 -12.09
CA ARG A 40 40.48 0.69 -11.00
C ARG A 40 41.13 1.05 -9.68
N ASP A 41 40.35 1.64 -8.78
CA ASP A 41 40.77 1.92 -7.41
C ASP A 41 41.02 0.62 -6.65
N SER A 42 42.13 0.58 -5.91
CA SER A 42 42.51 -0.53 -5.02
C SER A 42 41.59 -0.57 -3.81
N LEU A 43 41.17 -1.79 -3.43
CA LEU A 43 40.48 -2.03 -2.17
C LEU A 43 41.49 -1.96 -1.01
N PRO A 44 41.36 -1.00 -0.08
CA PRO A 44 42.25 -0.92 1.08
C PRO A 44 42.11 -2.18 1.94
N VAL A 45 43.23 -2.72 2.42
CA VAL A 45 43.23 -3.90 3.31
C VAL A 45 42.46 -3.62 4.61
N THR A 46 42.35 -2.35 5.02
CA THR A 46 41.56 -1.90 6.18
C THR A 46 40.05 -1.86 5.94
N ALA A 47 39.58 -2.01 4.69
CA ALA A 47 38.16 -1.94 4.35
C ALA A 47 37.33 -2.99 5.09
N ALA A 48 37.94 -4.11 5.43
CA ALA A 48 37.27 -5.18 6.16
C ALA A 48 37.10 -4.95 7.68
N ALA A 49 37.68 -3.88 8.22
CA ALA A 49 37.45 -3.50 9.61
C ALA A 49 36.03 -2.98 9.83
N ASP A 50 35.37 -2.46 8.78
CA ASP A 50 33.95 -2.11 8.82
C ASP A 50 33.08 -3.36 8.56
N PRO A 51 32.21 -3.75 9.50
CA PRO A 51 31.39 -4.95 9.36
C PRO A 51 30.48 -4.96 8.11
N LYS A 52 29.94 -3.80 7.72
CA LYS A 52 29.08 -3.69 6.52
C LYS A 52 29.87 -3.93 5.24
N THR A 53 31.05 -3.32 5.17
CA THR A 53 31.99 -3.48 4.06
C THR A 53 32.49 -4.91 3.96
N SER A 54 32.86 -5.52 5.09
CA SER A 54 33.29 -6.92 5.16
C SER A 54 32.18 -7.86 4.65
N ALA A 55 30.95 -7.71 5.14
CA ALA A 55 29.81 -8.52 4.68
C ALA A 55 29.55 -8.36 3.18
N ALA A 56 29.62 -7.13 2.65
CA ALA A 56 29.46 -6.89 1.21
C ALA A 56 30.59 -7.50 0.38
N ILE A 57 31.83 -7.51 0.88
CA ILE A 57 32.95 -8.19 0.20
C ILE A 57 32.67 -9.69 0.11
N LEU A 58 32.28 -10.33 1.22
CA LEU A 58 31.98 -11.77 1.24
C LEU A 58 30.81 -12.13 0.32
N GLU A 59 29.75 -11.32 0.30
CA GLU A 59 28.60 -11.54 -0.60
C GLU A 59 28.98 -11.38 -2.09
N LEU A 60 29.90 -10.47 -2.43
CA LEU A 60 30.41 -10.36 -3.81
C LEU A 60 31.27 -11.58 -4.19
N LEU A 61 32.08 -12.09 -3.26
CA LEU A 61 32.89 -13.29 -3.49
C LEU A 61 32.01 -14.54 -3.67
N ASP A 62 30.93 -14.66 -2.90
CA ASP A 62 29.94 -15.74 -3.05
C ASP A 62 29.31 -15.73 -4.46
N ARG A 63 29.05 -14.53 -4.99
CA ARG A 63 28.55 -14.33 -6.36
C ARG A 63 29.63 -14.49 -7.44
N GLY A 64 30.86 -14.83 -7.09
CA GLY A 64 32.00 -14.94 -8.01
C GLY A 64 32.44 -13.60 -8.61
N GLN A 65 32.13 -12.48 -7.96
CA GLN A 65 32.42 -11.12 -8.43
C GLN A 65 33.67 -10.56 -7.73
N VAL A 66 34.41 -9.69 -8.45
CA VAL A 66 35.55 -8.96 -7.87
C VAL A 66 35.02 -7.84 -6.95
N PRO A 67 35.37 -7.81 -5.65
CA PRO A 67 34.84 -6.86 -4.68
C PRO A 67 35.50 -5.47 -4.81
N THR A 68 35.21 -4.78 -5.90
CA THR A 68 35.68 -3.39 -6.11
C THR A 68 34.95 -2.42 -5.17
N LEU A 69 35.58 -1.29 -4.83
CA LEU A 69 34.94 -0.27 -3.98
C LEU A 69 33.59 0.21 -4.51
N ALA A 70 33.43 0.34 -5.83
CA ALA A 70 32.16 0.69 -6.46
C ALA A 70 31.10 -0.41 -6.24
N ALA A 71 31.45 -1.67 -6.50
CA ALA A 71 30.55 -2.80 -6.31
C ALA A 71 30.12 -2.98 -4.84
N ILE A 72 31.07 -2.80 -3.91
CA ILE A 72 30.81 -2.83 -2.46
C ILE A 72 29.82 -1.72 -2.08
N ARG A 73 30.09 -0.46 -2.47
CA ARG A 73 29.20 0.68 -2.17
C ARG A 73 27.80 0.44 -2.72
N THR A 74 27.70 -0.02 -3.97
CA THR A 74 26.41 -0.35 -4.59
C THR A 74 25.69 -1.45 -3.83
N LEU A 75 26.39 -2.53 -3.44
CA LEU A 75 25.79 -3.64 -2.72
C LEU A 75 25.33 -3.25 -1.31
N ILE A 76 26.10 -2.42 -0.59
CA ILE A 76 25.70 -1.88 0.71
C ILE A 76 24.39 -1.10 0.57
N VAL A 77 24.31 -0.19 -0.40
CA VAL A 77 23.08 0.60 -0.65
C VAL A 77 21.91 -0.32 -1.03
N GLN A 78 22.14 -1.31 -1.90
CA GLN A 78 21.10 -2.27 -2.29
C GLN A 78 20.60 -3.11 -1.10
N ASN A 79 21.50 -3.56 -0.23
CA ASN A 79 21.15 -4.32 0.96
C ASN A 79 20.38 -3.46 1.96
N GLU A 80 20.77 -2.21 2.17
CA GLU A 80 20.01 -1.27 3.00
C GLU A 80 18.61 -1.03 2.44
N MET A 81 18.48 -0.82 1.12
CA MET A 81 17.18 -0.71 0.47
C MET A 81 16.34 -1.98 0.60
N ARG A 82 16.94 -3.16 0.47
CA ARG A 82 16.25 -4.46 0.63
C ARG A 82 15.76 -4.63 2.06
N HIS A 83 16.61 -4.37 3.06
CA HIS A 83 16.23 -4.48 4.46
C HIS A 83 15.12 -3.49 4.84
N GLU A 84 15.17 -2.26 4.32
CA GLU A 84 14.10 -1.30 4.55
C GLU A 84 12.79 -1.74 3.86
N ALA A 85 12.85 -2.29 2.65
CA ALA A 85 11.69 -2.84 1.98
C ALA A 85 11.07 -4.03 2.77
N GLU A 86 11.89 -4.97 3.24
CA GLU A 86 11.46 -6.09 4.10
C GLU A 86 10.87 -5.61 5.43
N ARG A 87 11.45 -4.55 6.00
CA ARG A 87 10.92 -3.91 7.20
C ARG A 87 9.55 -3.30 6.93
N ILE A 88 9.41 -2.50 5.87
CA ILE A 88 8.13 -1.91 5.44
C ILE A 88 7.08 -3.00 5.17
N GLU A 89 7.47 -4.10 4.52
CA GLU A 89 6.57 -5.21 4.25
C GLU A 89 6.08 -5.88 5.54
N ARG A 90 6.97 -6.11 6.51
CA ARG A 90 6.62 -6.64 7.84
C ARG A 90 5.69 -5.69 8.61
N LEU A 91 5.97 -4.39 8.60
CA LEU A 91 5.11 -3.38 9.21
C LEU A 91 3.74 -3.37 8.53
N GLY A 92 3.72 -3.48 7.19
CA GLY A 92 2.52 -3.66 6.39
C GLY A 92 1.73 -4.90 6.83
N ARG A 93 2.35 -6.06 7.00
CA ARG A 93 1.63 -7.27 7.44
C ARG A 93 1.00 -7.12 8.82
N ARG A 94 1.66 -6.44 9.76
CA ARG A 94 1.08 -6.14 11.08
C ARG A 94 -0.11 -5.20 10.97
N ALA A 95 0.04 -4.09 10.24
CA ALA A 95 -1.01 -3.13 9.98
C ALA A 95 -2.26 -3.76 9.31
N GLN A 96 -2.08 -4.76 8.44
CA GLN A 96 -3.17 -5.45 7.77
C GLN A 96 -4.11 -6.19 8.74
N ARG A 97 -3.58 -6.74 9.84
CA ARG A 97 -4.39 -7.42 10.86
C ARG A 97 -5.31 -6.45 11.60
N SER A 98 -4.89 -5.20 11.70
CA SER A 98 -5.62 -4.11 12.38
C SER A 98 -6.35 -3.20 11.39
N VAL A 99 -6.53 -3.61 10.13
CA VAL A 99 -7.09 -2.75 9.07
C VAL A 99 -8.49 -2.25 9.41
N ASP A 100 -9.27 -3.00 10.17
CA ASP A 100 -10.62 -2.60 10.56
C ASP A 100 -10.62 -1.53 11.64
N GLU A 101 -9.69 -1.60 12.59
CA GLU A 101 -9.51 -0.58 13.61
C GLU A 101 -8.96 0.71 12.99
N PHE A 102 -7.89 0.61 12.18
CA PHE A 102 -7.36 1.73 11.40
C PHE A 102 -8.45 2.33 10.51
N GLY A 103 -9.17 1.50 9.77
CA GLY A 103 -10.22 1.93 8.86
C GLY A 103 -11.34 2.67 9.58
N ARG A 104 -11.78 2.19 10.75
CA ARG A 104 -12.79 2.86 11.56
C ARG A 104 -12.33 4.24 12.03
N VAL A 105 -11.11 4.35 12.57
CA VAL A 105 -10.55 5.64 13.02
C VAL A 105 -10.43 6.61 11.85
N LEU A 106 -9.85 6.16 10.73
CA LEU A 106 -9.71 6.98 9.52
C LEU A 106 -11.07 7.47 9.01
N ALA A 107 -12.08 6.59 8.94
CA ALA A 107 -13.40 6.95 8.48
C ALA A 107 -14.11 7.94 9.41
N THR A 108 -13.97 7.76 10.72
CA THR A 108 -14.54 8.65 11.74
C THR A 108 -13.97 10.05 11.61
N LEU A 109 -12.64 10.17 11.65
CA LEU A 109 -11.95 11.46 11.49
C LEU A 109 -12.27 12.15 10.16
N THR A 110 -12.37 11.36 9.09
CA THR A 110 -12.72 11.90 7.77
C THR A 110 -14.16 12.40 7.74
N HIS A 111 -15.09 11.68 8.36
CA HIS A 111 -16.49 12.09 8.46
C HIS A 111 -16.64 13.38 9.28
N GLU A 112 -15.99 13.45 10.43
CA GLU A 112 -15.94 14.65 11.29
C GLU A 112 -15.37 15.85 10.54
N TYR A 113 -14.26 15.64 9.82
CA TYR A 113 -13.64 16.70 9.02
C TYR A 113 -14.60 17.25 7.96
N TRP A 114 -15.35 16.39 7.28
CA TRP A 114 -16.39 16.82 6.33
C TRP A 114 -17.52 17.60 7.00
N ALA A 115 -17.97 17.16 8.17
CA ALA A 115 -19.02 17.83 8.91
C ALA A 115 -18.60 19.24 9.35
N GLU A 116 -17.33 19.42 9.72
CA GLU A 116 -16.77 20.69 10.15
C GLU A 116 -16.42 21.63 8.98
N HIS A 117 -15.81 21.11 7.90
CA HIS A 117 -15.21 21.93 6.85
C HIS A 117 -16.00 21.97 5.53
N GLY A 118 -17.00 21.09 5.36
CA GLY A 118 -17.73 20.94 4.11
C GLY A 118 -16.92 20.41 2.93
N ILE A 119 -15.67 19.99 3.16
CA ILE A 119 -14.74 19.40 2.18
C ILE A 119 -13.97 18.25 2.83
N GLY A 120 -13.38 17.37 2.02
CA GLY A 120 -12.59 16.27 2.55
C GLY A 120 -11.18 16.68 2.96
N PRO A 121 -10.58 15.95 3.91
CA PRO A 121 -9.18 16.16 4.26
C PRO A 121 -8.25 15.64 3.16
N THR A 122 -7.00 16.07 3.20
CA THR A 122 -5.93 15.39 2.46
C THR A 122 -5.49 14.12 3.20
N ARG A 123 -4.80 13.21 2.51
CA ARG A 123 -4.22 12.02 3.16
C ARG A 123 -3.26 12.39 4.29
N ARG A 124 -2.52 13.50 4.11
CA ARG A 124 -1.56 13.99 5.11
C ARG A 124 -2.27 14.48 6.36
N ASP A 125 -3.36 15.24 6.18
CA ASP A 125 -4.12 15.81 7.31
C ASP A 125 -4.60 14.70 8.25
N ILE A 126 -5.14 13.61 7.70
CA ILE A 126 -5.67 12.50 8.50
C ILE A 126 -4.57 11.60 9.07
N LEU A 127 -3.54 11.26 8.28
CA LEU A 127 -2.49 10.33 8.72
C LEU A 127 -1.61 10.88 9.85
N LEU A 128 -1.56 12.20 10.01
CA LEU A 128 -0.78 12.88 11.05
C LEU A 128 -1.62 13.29 12.26
N THR A 129 -2.88 12.87 12.34
CA THR A 129 -3.69 13.10 13.53
C THR A 129 -3.28 12.20 14.69
N GLU A 130 -3.39 12.72 15.92
CA GLU A 130 -2.96 12.00 17.12
C GLU A 130 -3.61 10.61 17.27
N PRO A 131 -4.93 10.41 17.02
CA PRO A 131 -5.52 9.08 17.11
C PRO A 131 -4.91 8.06 16.15
N VAL A 132 -4.55 8.49 14.93
CA VAL A 132 -3.90 7.61 13.95
C VAL A 132 -2.45 7.33 14.35
N LEU A 133 -1.71 8.34 14.80
CA LEU A 133 -0.32 8.17 15.26
C LEU A 133 -0.21 7.24 16.45
N THR A 134 -1.12 7.35 17.42
CA THR A 134 -1.22 6.44 18.56
C THR A 134 -1.50 5.02 18.12
N LEU A 135 -2.47 4.83 17.23
CA LEU A 135 -2.80 3.49 16.72
C LEU A 135 -1.63 2.87 15.93
N ILE A 136 -0.88 3.66 15.17
CA ILE A 136 0.34 3.21 14.49
C ILE A 136 1.38 2.74 15.51
N ARG A 137 1.66 3.56 16.54
CA ARG A 137 2.61 3.20 17.60
C ARG A 137 2.24 1.89 18.30
N GLU A 138 0.97 1.72 18.64
CA GLU A 138 0.47 0.54 19.36
C GLU A 138 0.46 -0.74 18.50
N ARG A 139 0.02 -0.64 17.23
CA ARG A 139 -0.18 -1.83 16.38
C ARG A 139 1.03 -2.20 15.54
N VAL A 140 1.88 -1.22 15.23
CA VAL A 140 2.98 -1.37 14.28
C VAL A 140 4.33 -1.15 14.96
N GLY A 141 4.42 -0.16 15.85
CA GLY A 141 5.62 0.25 16.58
C GLY A 141 6.03 1.69 16.26
N GLU A 142 7.19 2.12 16.75
CA GLU A 142 7.73 3.44 16.42
C GLU A 142 8.15 3.53 14.94
N ILE A 143 7.65 4.58 14.29
CA ILE A 143 7.88 4.84 12.87
C ILE A 143 8.08 6.34 12.70
N ALA A 144 9.09 6.71 11.91
CA ALA A 144 9.31 8.10 11.56
C ALA A 144 8.09 8.67 10.81
N PRO A 145 7.65 9.91 11.09
CA PRO A 145 6.45 10.48 10.46
C PRO A 145 6.48 10.46 8.92
N ASN A 146 7.65 10.61 8.31
CA ASN A 146 7.85 10.55 6.87
C ASN A 146 7.62 9.14 6.27
N ALA A 147 7.72 8.09 7.08
CA ALA A 147 7.57 6.70 6.66
C ALA A 147 6.13 6.18 6.73
N ILE A 148 5.22 6.91 7.41
CA ILE A 148 3.80 6.52 7.57
C ILE A 148 3.12 6.25 6.22
N LYS A 149 3.46 7.02 5.19
CA LYS A 149 2.92 6.85 3.83
C LYS A 149 3.22 5.47 3.21
N HIS A 150 4.25 4.77 3.68
CA HIS A 150 4.65 3.46 3.16
C HIS A 150 3.88 2.29 3.78
N LEU A 151 3.01 2.54 4.76
CA LEU A 151 2.20 1.49 5.40
C LEU A 151 0.99 1.05 4.57
N TRP A 152 0.71 1.73 3.45
CA TRP A 152 -0.44 1.46 2.57
C TRP A 152 -1.79 1.41 3.31
N LEU A 153 -1.88 2.10 4.45
CA LEU A 153 -3.05 2.07 5.34
C LEU A 153 -4.29 2.63 4.64
N ILE A 154 -4.13 3.74 3.92
CA ILE A 154 -5.20 4.39 3.17
C ILE A 154 -5.73 3.47 2.08
N GLU A 155 -4.85 2.87 1.27
CA GLU A 155 -5.24 1.98 0.18
C GLU A 155 -5.94 0.72 0.72
N ARG A 156 -5.49 0.19 1.86
CA ARG A 156 -6.10 -0.98 2.50
C ARG A 156 -7.45 -0.66 3.13
N ALA A 157 -7.56 0.46 3.85
CA ALA A 157 -8.83 0.94 4.40
C ALA A 157 -9.84 1.24 3.28
N GLN A 158 -9.39 1.78 2.14
CA GLN A 158 -10.21 1.99 0.96
C GLN A 158 -10.72 0.66 0.38
N ARG A 159 -9.84 -0.33 0.17
CA ARG A 159 -10.22 -1.66 -0.32
C ARG A 159 -11.18 -2.38 0.63
N ALA A 160 -10.99 -2.23 1.93
CA ALA A 160 -11.90 -2.75 2.95
C ALA A 160 -13.26 -2.02 2.93
N GLY A 161 -13.34 -0.81 2.37
CA GLY A 161 -14.57 -0.03 2.25
C GLY A 161 -14.84 0.87 3.45
N TRP A 162 -13.81 1.20 4.23
CA TRP A 162 -13.90 2.17 5.34
C TRP A 162 -13.85 3.62 4.86
N ILE A 163 -13.04 3.91 3.84
CA ILE A 163 -12.88 5.23 3.25
C ILE A 163 -12.99 5.16 1.71
N ALA A 164 -13.25 6.30 1.08
CA ALA A 164 -13.23 6.46 -0.37
C ALA A 164 -12.55 7.79 -0.74
N PHE A 165 -11.87 7.81 -1.88
CA PHE A 165 -11.28 9.01 -2.47
C PHE A 165 -11.17 8.79 -3.99
N ASN A 166 -11.01 9.89 -4.73
CA ASN A 166 -10.73 9.88 -6.16
C ASN A 166 -9.55 10.82 -6.49
N ALA A 167 -9.35 11.10 -7.77
CA ALA A 167 -8.26 11.96 -8.22
C ALA A 167 -8.44 13.45 -7.83
N THR A 168 -9.65 13.86 -7.47
CA THR A 168 -9.91 15.22 -7.03
C THR A 168 -9.24 15.46 -5.67
N PRO A 169 -8.49 16.56 -5.51
CA PRO A 169 -7.96 16.96 -4.21
C PRO A 169 -9.08 17.02 -3.17
N ARG A 170 -8.77 16.70 -1.91
CA ARG A 170 -9.73 16.83 -0.79
C ARG A 170 -11.04 16.04 -0.99
N SER A 171 -10.96 14.90 -1.68
CA SER A 171 -12.09 13.98 -1.92
C SER A 171 -12.22 12.86 -0.89
N LEU A 172 -11.27 12.74 0.05
CA LEU A 172 -11.26 11.67 1.04
C LEU A 172 -12.54 11.75 1.89
N CYS A 173 -13.34 10.69 1.92
CA CYS A 173 -14.60 10.60 2.67
C CYS A 173 -14.73 9.23 3.36
N ALA A 174 -15.60 9.15 4.38
CA ALA A 174 -16.00 7.87 4.95
C ALA A 174 -16.80 7.06 3.92
N ALA A 175 -16.63 5.74 3.90
CA ALA A 175 -17.27 4.86 2.94
C ALA A 175 -18.24 3.87 3.58
N ARG A 176 -18.75 2.92 2.79
CA ARG A 176 -19.84 2.01 3.17
C ARG A 176 -19.70 1.41 4.57
N ARG A 177 -18.54 0.86 4.95
CA ARG A 177 -18.39 0.17 6.24
C ARG A 177 -18.64 1.10 7.41
N PHE A 178 -18.28 2.37 7.30
CA PHE A 178 -18.56 3.38 8.32
C PHE A 178 -20.09 3.56 8.49
N HIS A 179 -20.81 3.82 7.40
CA HIS A 179 -22.26 4.06 7.46
C HIS A 179 -23.05 2.80 7.82
N SER A 180 -22.63 1.63 7.33
CA SER A 180 -23.35 0.37 7.54
C SER A 180 -23.04 -0.33 8.86
N ALA A 181 -21.99 0.09 9.59
CA ALA A 181 -21.59 -0.53 10.84
C ALA A 181 -22.73 -0.58 11.87
N ALA A 182 -23.55 0.47 11.94
CA ALA A 182 -24.67 0.56 12.88
C ALA A 182 -25.82 -0.42 12.58
N TYR A 183 -25.95 -0.88 11.33
CA TYR A 183 -27.07 -1.72 10.90
C TYR A 183 -26.75 -3.23 10.92
N GLY A 184 -25.47 -3.59 10.98
CA GLY A 184 -25.03 -4.99 11.04
C GLY A 184 -25.67 -5.87 9.96
N ASN A 185 -26.31 -6.97 10.39
CA ASN A 185 -26.93 -7.94 9.49
C ASN A 185 -28.25 -7.47 8.82
N ARG A 186 -28.76 -6.27 9.17
CA ARG A 186 -29.97 -5.70 8.54
C ARG A 186 -29.73 -5.26 7.09
N VAL A 187 -28.47 -5.01 6.74
CA VAL A 187 -28.05 -4.64 5.38
C VAL A 187 -27.02 -5.63 4.83
N SER A 188 -26.82 -5.61 3.51
CA SER A 188 -25.88 -6.47 2.83
C SER A 188 -24.43 -6.18 3.27
N LEU A 189 -23.76 -7.23 3.73
CA LEU A 189 -22.33 -7.21 4.10
C LEU A 189 -21.42 -7.58 2.91
N ARG A 190 -21.93 -7.54 1.67
CA ARG A 190 -21.11 -7.81 0.48
C ARG A 190 -19.97 -6.79 0.36
N PRO A 191 -18.85 -7.16 -0.27
CA PRO A 191 -17.73 -6.24 -0.49
C PRO A 191 -18.16 -4.95 -1.19
N VAL A 192 -17.48 -3.84 -0.89
CA VAL A 192 -17.85 -2.50 -1.39
C VAL A 192 -17.96 -2.43 -2.92
N ASN A 193 -17.11 -3.16 -3.65
CA ASN A 193 -17.16 -3.22 -5.11
C ASN A 193 -18.40 -3.97 -5.64
N THR A 194 -18.81 -5.04 -4.94
CA THR A 194 -20.04 -5.78 -5.26
C THR A 194 -21.25 -4.87 -5.06
N ILE A 195 -21.29 -4.15 -3.94
CA ILE A 195 -22.35 -3.18 -3.64
C ILE A 195 -22.42 -2.08 -4.70
N GLY A 196 -21.27 -1.48 -5.04
CA GLY A 196 -21.23 -0.45 -6.08
C GLY A 196 -21.71 -0.95 -7.45
N THR A 197 -21.41 -2.20 -7.78
CA THR A 197 -21.90 -2.85 -9.01
C THR A 197 -23.41 -3.10 -8.96
N LEU A 198 -23.95 -3.54 -7.81
CA LEU A 198 -25.39 -3.71 -7.60
C LEU A 198 -26.13 -2.37 -7.74
N VAL A 199 -25.62 -1.31 -7.11
CA VAL A 199 -26.17 0.04 -7.24
C VAL A 199 -26.18 0.47 -8.71
N ALA A 200 -25.05 0.41 -9.40
CA ALA A 200 -24.98 0.82 -10.81
C ALA A 200 -25.94 0.00 -11.70
N GLY A 201 -26.03 -1.31 -11.49
CA GLY A 201 -26.90 -2.19 -12.25
C GLY A 201 -28.38 -1.88 -12.03
N PHE A 202 -28.79 -1.65 -10.78
CA PHE A 202 -30.15 -1.25 -10.46
C PHE A 202 -30.53 0.08 -11.11
N LEU A 203 -29.65 1.09 -11.01
CA LEU A 203 -29.88 2.40 -11.60
C LEU A 203 -30.04 2.31 -13.13
N ALA A 204 -29.20 1.50 -13.79
CA ALA A 204 -29.27 1.31 -15.24
C ALA A 204 -30.54 0.54 -15.67
N ALA A 205 -30.90 -0.52 -14.96
CA ALA A 205 -32.12 -1.29 -15.22
C ALA A 205 -33.36 -0.41 -15.05
N HIS A 206 -33.45 0.32 -13.93
CA HIS A 206 -34.59 1.19 -13.65
C HIS A 206 -34.74 2.31 -14.70
N GLU A 207 -33.63 2.94 -15.11
CA GLU A 207 -33.67 3.97 -16.16
C GLU A 207 -34.09 3.38 -17.51
N SER A 208 -33.63 2.16 -17.85
CA SER A 208 -34.03 1.47 -19.08
C SER A 208 -35.50 1.04 -19.09
N GLU A 209 -36.03 0.58 -17.96
CA GLU A 209 -37.39 0.05 -17.84
C GLU A 209 -38.43 1.16 -17.67
N GLN A 210 -38.10 2.20 -16.91
CA GLN A 210 -39.03 3.28 -16.53
C GLN A 210 -38.81 4.58 -17.31
N GLY A 211 -37.77 4.64 -18.15
CA GLY A 211 -37.39 5.84 -18.91
C GLY A 211 -36.88 7.00 -18.05
N ARG A 212 -36.63 6.79 -16.75
CA ARG A 212 -36.18 7.82 -15.81
C ARG A 212 -35.38 7.24 -14.65
N PRO A 213 -34.50 8.02 -14.01
CA PRO A 213 -33.78 7.59 -12.80
C PRO A 213 -34.73 7.33 -11.63
N PRO A 214 -34.42 6.35 -10.75
CA PRO A 214 -35.22 6.11 -9.56
C PRO A 214 -35.06 7.24 -8.55
N ARG A 215 -36.10 7.45 -7.72
CA ARG A 215 -35.95 8.25 -6.50
C ARG A 215 -35.07 7.51 -5.49
N TRP A 216 -34.45 8.24 -4.57
CA TRP A 216 -33.67 7.65 -3.47
C TRP A 216 -34.46 6.65 -2.63
N SER A 217 -35.76 6.90 -2.41
CA SER A 217 -36.62 5.97 -1.68
C SER A 217 -36.75 4.63 -2.39
N VAL A 218 -36.94 4.64 -3.71
CA VAL A 218 -37.02 3.44 -4.56
C VAL A 218 -35.69 2.67 -4.52
N LEU A 219 -34.56 3.37 -4.69
CA LEU A 219 -33.24 2.76 -4.59
C LEU A 219 -33.01 2.09 -3.22
N ALA A 220 -33.39 2.76 -2.13
CA ALA A 220 -33.22 2.22 -0.78
C ALA A 220 -34.13 1.01 -0.52
N HIS A 221 -35.38 1.08 -0.96
CA HIS A 221 -36.39 0.07 -0.65
C HIS A 221 -36.34 -1.13 -1.56
N ASP A 222 -35.88 -1.03 -2.80
CA ASP A 222 -36.01 -2.11 -3.78
C ASP A 222 -34.67 -2.80 -4.06
N LEU A 223 -33.55 -2.12 -3.86
CA LEU A 223 -32.24 -2.72 -4.11
C LEU A 223 -31.92 -3.81 -3.08
N ARG A 224 -31.66 -5.02 -3.59
CA ARG A 224 -31.25 -6.20 -2.83
C ARG A 224 -29.95 -6.79 -3.35
N ASP A 225 -29.22 -7.49 -2.47
CA ASP A 225 -28.16 -8.38 -2.90
C ASP A 225 -28.71 -9.72 -3.42
N ASP A 226 -27.81 -10.58 -3.89
CA ASP A 226 -28.11 -11.91 -4.41
C ASP A 226 -28.70 -12.88 -3.36
N ARG A 227 -28.74 -12.49 -2.08
CA ARG A 227 -29.37 -13.24 -0.99
C ARG A 227 -30.66 -12.57 -0.52
N GLY A 228 -31.19 -11.60 -1.27
CA GLY A 228 -32.41 -10.88 -0.93
C GLY A 228 -32.24 -9.88 0.23
N ARG A 229 -31.02 -9.56 0.66
CA ARG A 229 -30.79 -8.59 1.74
C ARG A 229 -30.75 -7.17 1.22
N ARG A 230 -31.28 -6.22 1.99
CA ARG A 230 -31.30 -4.80 1.62
C ARG A 230 -29.87 -4.26 1.48
N VAL A 231 -29.62 -3.44 0.45
CA VAL A 231 -28.31 -2.76 0.33
C VAL A 231 -28.21 -1.55 1.25
N PHE A 232 -29.33 -0.87 1.46
CA PHE A 232 -29.49 0.27 2.37
C PHE A 232 -30.55 -0.06 3.41
N ASN A 233 -30.42 0.48 4.63
CA ASN A 233 -31.41 0.28 5.68
C ASN A 233 -32.74 0.97 5.32
N ASP A 234 -32.63 2.23 4.91
CA ASP A 234 -33.71 3.14 4.54
C ASP A 234 -33.19 4.25 3.60
N THR A 235 -34.06 5.20 3.26
CA THR A 235 -33.72 6.35 2.40
C THR A 235 -32.66 7.27 3.02
N ALA A 236 -32.65 7.44 4.35
CA ALA A 236 -31.70 8.30 5.04
C ALA A 236 -30.29 7.68 5.00
N ASP A 237 -30.17 6.36 5.21
CA ASP A 237 -28.93 5.62 5.02
C ASP A 237 -28.43 5.70 3.57
N ALA A 238 -29.32 5.54 2.58
CA ALA A 238 -28.95 5.70 1.18
C ALA A 238 -28.39 7.11 0.87
N ARG A 239 -29.01 8.15 1.44
CA ARG A 239 -28.52 9.53 1.32
C ARG A 239 -27.22 9.78 2.07
N ALA A 240 -27.06 9.25 3.27
CA ALA A 240 -25.79 9.31 4.02
C ALA A 240 -24.65 8.64 3.23
N GLN A 241 -24.96 7.57 2.50
CA GLN A 241 -24.01 6.85 1.65
C GLN A 241 -23.77 7.50 0.27
N GLN A 242 -24.52 8.55 -0.10
CA GLN A 242 -24.38 9.23 -1.39
C GLN A 242 -22.94 9.69 -1.64
N GLN A 243 -22.32 10.32 -0.64
CA GLN A 243 -21.02 10.94 -0.80
C GLN A 243 -19.96 9.95 -1.26
N TRP A 244 -19.84 8.79 -0.60
CA TRP A 244 -18.84 7.80 -0.98
C TRP A 244 -19.17 7.12 -2.31
N LEU A 245 -20.46 6.94 -2.62
CA LEU A 245 -20.88 6.35 -3.90
C LEU A 245 -20.53 7.27 -5.08
N VAL A 246 -20.70 8.59 -4.91
CA VAL A 246 -20.27 9.61 -5.87
C VAL A 246 -18.75 9.67 -5.95
N THR A 247 -18.06 9.80 -4.82
CA THR A 247 -16.59 9.86 -4.77
C THR A 247 -15.94 8.64 -5.41
N ALA A 248 -16.47 7.45 -5.16
CA ALA A 248 -15.99 6.20 -5.76
C ALA A 248 -16.49 5.95 -7.19
N GLU A 249 -17.24 6.90 -7.77
CA GLU A 249 -17.80 6.91 -9.13
C GLU A 249 -18.81 5.79 -9.44
N TRP A 250 -19.39 5.17 -8.41
CA TRP A 250 -20.42 4.14 -8.58
C TRP A 250 -21.74 4.73 -9.05
N LEU A 251 -22.09 5.91 -8.54
CA LEU A 251 -23.22 6.71 -9.00
C LEU A 251 -22.78 8.14 -9.31
N ALA A 252 -23.61 8.85 -10.07
CA ALA A 252 -23.58 10.29 -10.22
C ALA A 252 -24.99 10.84 -9.94
N LEU A 253 -25.14 12.17 -9.90
CA LEU A 253 -26.43 12.82 -9.70
C LEU A 253 -26.84 13.56 -10.96
N ARG A 254 -28.11 13.42 -11.34
CA ARG A 254 -28.78 14.24 -12.35
C ARG A 254 -30.04 14.78 -11.70
N ASP A 255 -30.11 16.09 -11.51
CA ASP A 255 -31.25 16.76 -10.84
C ASP A 255 -31.57 16.14 -9.46
N ASP A 256 -30.54 15.92 -8.64
CA ASP A 256 -30.58 15.22 -7.32
C ASP A 256 -31.00 13.74 -7.36
N LEU A 257 -31.24 13.16 -8.54
CA LEU A 257 -31.55 11.74 -8.71
C LEU A 257 -30.30 10.91 -9.01
N PRO A 258 -30.17 9.71 -8.42
CA PRO A 258 -29.04 8.83 -8.65
C PRO A 258 -29.10 8.23 -10.06
N ILE A 259 -27.97 8.32 -10.77
CA ILE A 259 -27.75 7.66 -12.07
C ILE A 259 -26.45 6.85 -12.03
N PRO A 260 -26.24 5.87 -12.94
CA PRO A 260 -24.99 5.13 -12.97
C PRO A 260 -23.78 6.06 -13.22
N GLY A 261 -22.79 6.01 -12.32
CA GLY A 261 -21.57 6.79 -12.43
C GLY A 261 -20.56 6.16 -13.40
N PRO A 262 -19.44 6.86 -13.72
CA PRO A 262 -18.46 6.39 -14.70
C PRO A 262 -17.90 4.99 -14.38
N ARG A 263 -17.56 4.72 -13.12
CA ARG A 263 -17.08 3.40 -12.70
C ARG A 263 -18.18 2.35 -12.77
N GLY A 264 -19.40 2.71 -12.38
CA GLY A 264 -20.58 1.86 -12.52
C GLY A 264 -20.80 1.41 -13.97
N ARG A 265 -20.85 2.36 -14.91
CA ARG A 265 -21.00 2.08 -16.35
C ARG A 265 -19.89 1.17 -16.89
N ARG A 266 -18.62 1.43 -16.52
CA ARG A 266 -17.48 0.57 -16.89
C ARG A 266 -17.64 -0.86 -16.36
N ALA A 267 -18.14 -1.03 -15.13
CA ALA A 267 -18.37 -2.35 -14.55
C ALA A 267 -19.48 -3.12 -15.28
N LEU A 268 -20.57 -2.46 -15.65
CA LEU A 268 -21.68 -3.05 -16.40
C LEU A 268 -21.25 -3.46 -17.82
N ALA A 269 -20.53 -2.59 -18.53
CA ALA A 269 -20.03 -2.89 -19.88
C ALA A 269 -19.09 -4.11 -19.91
N ARG A 270 -18.30 -4.32 -18.84
CA ARG A 270 -17.44 -5.51 -18.71
C ARG A 270 -18.23 -6.79 -18.47
N LYS A 271 -19.38 -6.72 -17.80
CA LYS A 271 -20.21 -7.90 -17.50
C LYS A 271 -20.92 -8.42 -18.76
N GLY A 272 -21.36 -7.54 -19.66
CA GLY A 272 -22.02 -7.93 -20.91
C GLY A 272 -21.09 -8.55 -21.98
N ARG A 273 -19.77 -8.60 -21.74
CA ARG A 273 -18.78 -9.23 -22.63
C ARG A 273 -18.40 -10.66 -22.22
N LYS A 274 -18.88 -11.13 -21.07
CA LYS A 274 -18.67 -12.49 -20.58
C LYS A 274 -19.96 -13.28 -20.73
#